data_AF-A0A0G0DQW0-F1
#
_entry.id   AF-A0A0G0DQW0-F1
#
_cell.length_a   1.000
_cell.length_b   1.000
_cell.length_c   1.000
_cell.angle_alpha   90.00
_cell.angle_beta   90.00
_cell.angle_gamma   90.00
#
_symmetry.space_group_name_H-M   'P 1'
#
loop_
_entity.id
_entity.type
_entity.pdbx_description
1 polymer ?
#
loop_
_entity_poly.entity_id
_entity_poly.type
_entity_poly.pdbx_seq_one_letter_code
_entity_poly.pdbx_strand_id
1 'polypeptide(L)'
;MKSRWYANWLIVITMCLFLSSLGLFVISLKDTIGFTKCAYGDDLGENCVCNSNGEKVCDEQQEDRESLGAKEFTSKGLIYTYDFLDYVDAGNRVTSSVTFTDISYLGGGLKVTLELRAFCNDESVTGQQIGFYKIEEKRLTLTVSSNIADDSFSIPCTTKSDFFISNFSRDLMDEFEVVYQDEFNVIYPSNNCVYEGFVRNEGDVYNSKDGCLLCQCKNGKSVCEEETSCL
;
A
#
# COMPACT_ATOMS: atom_id res chain seq x y z
N MET A 1 -58.34 56.17 -7.69
CA MET A 1 -59.09 55.09 -7.03
C MET A 1 -58.10 54.13 -6.38
N LYS A 2 -58.00 54.12 -5.03
CA LYS A 2 -57.18 53.15 -4.30
C LYS A 2 -57.98 51.85 -4.18
N SER A 3 -57.68 50.87 -5.03
CA SER A 3 -58.23 49.52 -4.91
C SER A 3 -57.71 48.91 -3.61
N ARG A 4 -58.57 48.84 -2.59
CA ARG A 4 -58.31 48.08 -1.38
C ARG A 4 -58.47 46.60 -1.73
N TRP A 5 -57.36 45.93 -1.99
CA TRP A 5 -57.32 44.48 -2.08
C TRP A 5 -57.70 43.89 -0.72
N TYR A 6 -58.93 43.40 -0.60
CA TYR A 6 -59.33 42.51 0.49
C TYR A 6 -58.72 41.14 0.20
N ALA A 7 -57.47 40.96 0.60
CA ALA A 7 -56.86 39.64 0.60
C ALA A 7 -57.61 38.77 1.61
N ASN A 8 -58.11 37.63 1.16
CA ASN A 8 -58.73 36.65 2.05
C ASN A 8 -57.59 36.00 2.85
N TRP A 9 -57.36 36.52 4.06
CA TRP A 9 -56.26 36.11 4.92
C TRP A 9 -56.25 34.61 5.24
N LEU A 10 -57.41 33.96 5.20
CA LEU A 10 -57.50 32.51 5.36
C LEU A 10 -56.83 31.75 4.20
N ILE A 11 -56.91 32.28 2.98
CA ILE A 11 -56.22 31.73 1.79
C ILE A 11 -54.72 31.99 1.87
N VAL A 12 -54.32 33.17 2.35
CA VAL A 12 -52.90 33.51 2.51
C VAL A 12 -52.22 32.60 3.54
N ILE A 13 -52.88 32.38 4.68
CA ILE A 13 -52.36 31.52 5.75
C ILE A 13 -52.29 30.05 5.30
N THR A 14 -53.32 29.55 4.62
CA THR A 14 -53.31 28.17 4.10
C THR A 14 -52.24 27.95 3.04
N MET A 15 -52.00 28.93 2.16
CA MET A 15 -50.93 28.87 1.18
C MET A 15 -49.53 28.92 1.82
N CYS A 16 -49.34 29.75 2.85
CA CYS A 16 -48.09 29.76 3.62
C CYS A 16 -47.83 28.43 4.35
N LEU A 17 -48.86 27.83 4.95
CA LEU A 17 -48.75 26.54 5.63
C LEU A 17 -48.48 25.38 4.66
N PHE A 18 -49.06 25.44 3.46
CA PHE A 18 -48.77 24.46 2.42
C PHE A 18 -47.34 24.59 1.90
N LEU A 19 -46.84 25.82 1.70
CA LEU A 19 -45.46 26.04 1.27
C LEU A 19 -44.45 25.64 2.34
N SER A 20 -44.75 25.84 3.63
CA SER A 20 -43.88 25.38 4.71
C SER A 20 -43.86 23.86 4.85
N SER A 21 -45.00 23.18 4.69
CA SER A 21 -45.04 21.70 4.70
C SER A 21 -44.34 21.11 3.47
N LEU A 22 -44.49 21.72 2.29
CA LEU A 22 -43.76 21.33 1.08
C LEU A 22 -42.25 21.53 1.25
N GLY A 23 -41.82 22.62 1.89
CA GLY A 23 -40.41 22.89 2.20
C GLY A 23 -39.81 21.82 3.11
N LEU A 24 -40.51 21.47 4.19
CA LEU A 24 -40.08 20.39 5.10
C LEU A 24 -40.05 19.03 4.39
N PHE A 25 -41.02 18.75 3.51
CA PHE A 25 -41.06 17.53 2.72
C PHE A 25 -39.90 17.43 1.72
N VAL A 26 -39.52 18.53 1.07
CA VAL A 26 -38.36 18.58 0.15
C VAL A 26 -37.05 18.40 0.91
N ILE A 27 -36.92 18.99 2.11
CA ILE A 27 -35.74 18.78 2.97
C ILE A 27 -35.66 17.29 3.38
N SER A 28 -36.77 16.70 3.83
CA SER A 28 -36.83 15.29 4.22
C SER A 28 -36.55 14.33 3.05
N LEU A 29 -36.98 14.65 1.82
CA LEU A 29 -36.63 13.87 0.64
C LEU A 29 -35.16 14.02 0.25
N LYS A 30 -34.52 15.15 0.55
CA LYS A 30 -33.09 15.34 0.28
C LYS A 30 -32.21 14.41 1.13
N ASP A 31 -32.65 14.10 2.34
CA ASP A 31 -31.99 13.14 3.23
C ASP A 31 -32.29 11.67 2.84
N THR A 32 -33.43 11.42 2.17
CA THR A 32 -33.86 10.06 1.78
C THR A 32 -33.41 9.66 0.37
N ILE A 33 -33.27 10.62 -0.55
CA ILE A 33 -32.79 10.41 -1.92
C ILE A 33 -31.29 10.71 -1.91
N GLY A 34 -30.49 9.67 -1.62
CA GLY A 34 -29.03 9.71 -1.52
C GLY A 34 -28.33 10.28 -2.75
N PHE A 35 -28.22 11.60 -2.81
CA PHE A 35 -27.32 12.34 -3.70
C PHE A 35 -25.89 12.43 -3.14
N THR A 36 -25.64 11.82 -1.99
CA THR A 36 -24.32 11.60 -1.39
C THR A 36 -23.86 10.15 -1.50
N LYS A 37 -24.39 9.38 -2.47
CA LYS A 37 -23.87 8.05 -2.77
C LYS A 37 -22.56 8.14 -3.54
N CYS A 38 -21.45 8.08 -2.81
CA CYS A 38 -20.16 7.77 -3.38
C CYS A 38 -20.11 6.29 -3.82
N ALA A 39 -19.22 5.94 -4.75
CA ALA A 39 -19.01 4.55 -5.09
C ALA A 39 -18.24 3.86 -3.95
N TYR A 40 -18.59 2.61 -3.63
CA TYR A 40 -17.90 1.86 -2.59
C TYR A 40 -16.40 1.76 -2.93
N GLY A 41 -15.54 2.23 -2.01
CA GLY A 41 -14.08 2.27 -2.21
C GLY A 41 -13.54 3.48 -2.96
N ASP A 42 -14.37 4.45 -3.34
CA ASP A 42 -13.92 5.70 -3.97
C ASP A 42 -13.22 6.59 -2.91
N ASP A 43 -11.99 7.01 -3.20
CA ASP A 43 -11.24 7.94 -2.33
C ASP A 43 -11.71 9.37 -2.60
N LEU A 44 -12.39 9.94 -1.61
CA LEU A 44 -12.96 11.29 -1.69
C LEU A 44 -11.98 12.37 -1.20
N GLY A 45 -10.75 11.98 -0.85
CA GLY A 45 -9.76 12.84 -0.18
C GLY A 45 -10.07 13.06 1.30
N GLU A 46 -9.08 13.57 2.04
CA GLU A 46 -9.17 13.94 3.46
C GLU A 46 -9.56 12.78 4.42
N ASN A 47 -9.03 11.57 4.19
CA ASN A 47 -9.33 10.36 4.99
C ASN A 47 -10.82 10.01 5.06
N CYS A 48 -11.55 10.23 3.97
CA CYS A 48 -12.94 9.86 3.86
C CYS A 48 -13.10 8.70 2.87
N VAL A 49 -13.73 7.62 3.32
CA VAL A 49 -14.03 6.46 2.48
C VAL A 49 -15.53 6.25 2.37
N CYS A 50 -15.96 5.75 1.22
CA CYS A 50 -17.35 5.38 1.03
C CYS A 50 -17.62 3.96 1.55
N ASN A 51 -18.53 3.83 2.52
CA ASN A 51 -18.92 2.52 3.05
C ASN A 51 -19.84 1.76 2.07
N SER A 52 -20.13 0.49 2.36
CA SER A 52 -20.96 -0.38 1.51
C SER A 52 -22.41 0.08 1.36
N ASN A 53 -22.84 1.03 2.19
CA ASN A 53 -24.15 1.67 2.10
C ASN A 53 -24.15 2.92 1.21
N GLY A 54 -22.97 3.30 0.68
CA GLY A 54 -22.78 4.50 -0.12
C GLY A 54 -22.70 5.77 0.73
N GLU A 55 -22.37 5.67 2.02
CA GLU A 55 -22.24 6.82 2.92
C GLU A 55 -20.77 7.21 3.06
N LYS A 56 -20.51 8.52 3.01
CA LYS A 56 -19.19 9.10 3.29
C LYS A 56 -18.89 8.94 4.79
N VAL A 57 -17.90 8.12 5.12
CA VAL A 57 -17.37 7.98 6.49
C VAL A 57 -16.06 8.75 6.54
N CYS A 58 -16.04 9.86 7.25
CA CYS A 58 -14.85 10.66 7.54
C CYS A 58 -14.51 10.51 9.03
N ASP A 59 -13.24 10.31 9.35
CA ASP A 59 -12.79 10.22 10.72
C ASP A 59 -12.61 11.63 11.32
N GLU A 60 -13.70 12.21 11.83
CA GLU A 60 -13.66 13.55 12.46
C GLU A 60 -13.34 13.52 13.97
N GLN A 61 -13.05 12.35 14.56
CA GLN A 61 -12.71 12.26 15.98
C GLN A 61 -11.62 11.22 16.25
N GLN A 62 -10.36 11.63 16.10
CA GLN A 62 -9.23 10.98 16.77
C GLN A 62 -8.07 11.98 16.95
N GLU A 63 -8.15 12.80 18.01
CA GLU A 63 -6.94 13.17 18.73
C GLU A 63 -6.49 11.91 19.50
N ASP A 64 -5.24 11.49 19.27
CA ASP A 64 -4.47 10.49 20.01
C ASP A 64 -4.85 9.00 19.88
N ARG A 65 -5.02 8.52 18.65
CA ARG A 65 -4.54 7.17 18.29
C ARG A 65 -3.63 7.31 17.07
N GLU A 66 -2.32 7.18 17.29
CA GLU A 66 -1.31 7.08 16.24
C GLU A 66 -1.52 5.79 15.43
N SER A 67 -2.51 5.79 14.55
CA SER A 67 -2.51 4.92 13.37
C SER A 67 -1.31 5.36 12.54
N LEU A 68 -0.38 4.44 12.28
CA LEU A 68 0.87 4.72 11.60
C LEU A 68 0.69 5.60 10.36
N GLY A 69 1.62 6.54 10.21
CA GLY A 69 1.61 7.58 9.20
C GLY A 69 1.62 7.03 7.77
N ALA A 70 0.43 6.77 7.22
CA ALA A 70 0.22 6.54 5.79
C ALA A 70 0.80 7.67 4.90
N LYS A 71 1.14 8.82 5.50
CA LYS A 71 1.83 9.95 4.84
C LYS A 71 3.29 9.66 4.48
N GLU A 72 3.95 8.68 5.11
CA GLU A 72 5.38 8.43 4.90
C GLU A 72 5.67 7.45 3.76
N PHE A 73 4.70 6.61 3.40
CA PHE A 73 4.82 5.63 2.33
C PHE A 73 4.24 6.19 1.03
N THR A 74 4.84 5.80 -0.10
CA THR A 74 4.39 6.21 -1.44
C THR A 74 4.36 5.02 -2.39
N SER A 75 3.47 5.09 -3.37
CA SER A 75 3.42 4.20 -4.55
C SER A 75 3.86 4.93 -5.83
N LYS A 76 4.28 6.20 -5.72
CA LYS A 76 4.63 7.01 -6.89
C LYS A 76 5.88 6.47 -7.59
N GLY A 77 5.75 6.11 -8.86
CA GLY A 77 6.86 5.56 -9.65
C GLY A 77 7.24 4.12 -9.29
N LEU A 78 6.43 3.47 -8.43
CA LEU A 78 6.50 2.05 -8.15
C LEU A 78 5.64 1.29 -9.16
N ILE A 79 6.21 0.26 -9.78
CA ILE A 79 5.47 -0.79 -10.46
C ILE A 79 5.52 -2.00 -9.53
N TYR A 80 4.37 -2.34 -8.97
CA TYR A 80 4.21 -3.49 -8.07
C TYR A 80 3.41 -4.58 -8.79
N THR A 81 3.94 -5.80 -8.79
CA THR A 81 3.26 -6.99 -9.32
C THR A 81 3.39 -8.14 -8.34
N TYR A 82 2.42 -9.03 -8.33
CA TYR A 82 2.45 -10.21 -7.47
C TYR A 82 1.84 -11.41 -8.18
N ASP A 83 2.41 -12.58 -7.90
CA ASP A 83 1.98 -13.86 -8.47
C ASP A 83 1.89 -14.93 -7.37
N PHE A 84 0.91 -15.82 -7.49
CA PHE A 84 0.84 -17.02 -6.65
C PHE A 84 2.03 -17.95 -6.92
N LEU A 85 2.57 -18.56 -5.86
CA LEU A 85 3.61 -19.59 -5.97
C LEU A 85 3.07 -20.96 -5.54
N ASP A 86 2.67 -21.08 -4.27
CA ASP A 86 2.19 -22.32 -3.68
C ASP A 86 1.25 -22.09 -2.49
N TYR A 87 0.57 -23.16 -2.07
CA TYR A 87 -0.20 -23.17 -0.84
C TYR A 87 0.70 -23.52 0.35
N VAL A 88 0.42 -22.92 1.51
CA VAL A 88 1.15 -23.22 2.74
C VAL A 88 0.50 -24.42 3.44
N ASP A 89 1.27 -25.48 3.64
CA ASP A 89 0.78 -26.68 4.33
C ASP A 89 0.50 -26.41 5.81
N ALA A 90 -0.66 -26.86 6.31
CA ALA A 90 -1.19 -26.58 7.64
C ALA A 90 -0.32 -27.16 8.79
N GLY A 91 0.62 -28.05 8.47
CA GLY A 91 1.61 -28.58 9.42
C GLY A 91 2.63 -27.55 9.91
N ASN A 92 2.87 -26.47 9.15
CA ASN A 92 3.82 -25.42 9.50
C ASN A 92 3.10 -24.23 10.16
N ARG A 93 2.92 -24.32 11.49
CA ARG A 93 2.34 -23.24 12.30
C ARG A 93 3.19 -21.97 12.21
N VAL A 94 2.64 -21.00 11.47
CA VAL A 94 2.70 -19.53 11.64
C VAL A 94 4.02 -18.95 12.15
N THR A 95 4.89 -18.60 11.22
CA THR A 95 5.61 -17.33 11.27
C THR A 95 5.40 -16.65 9.92
N SER A 96 5.10 -15.36 9.92
CA SER A 96 5.19 -14.51 8.73
C SER A 96 6.61 -14.59 8.22
N SER A 97 6.82 -15.43 7.20
CA SER A 97 8.12 -15.62 6.56
C SER A 97 8.20 -14.67 5.36
N VAL A 98 9.07 -13.68 5.47
CA VAL A 98 9.44 -12.81 4.35
C VAL A 98 10.81 -13.27 3.88
N THR A 99 10.91 -13.61 2.60
CA THR A 99 12.18 -14.02 1.99
C THR A 99 12.52 -13.07 0.87
N PHE A 100 13.70 -12.45 0.93
CA PHE A 100 14.24 -11.66 -0.19
C PHE A 100 14.91 -12.59 -1.19
N THR A 101 14.35 -12.71 -2.39
CA THR A 101 14.86 -13.64 -3.40
C THR A 101 15.77 -12.95 -4.41
N ASP A 102 15.54 -11.68 -4.72
CA ASP A 102 16.40 -10.90 -5.61
C ASP A 102 16.38 -9.41 -5.25
N ILE A 103 17.53 -8.76 -5.35
CA ILE A 103 17.66 -7.29 -5.32
C ILE A 103 18.60 -6.89 -6.44
N SER A 104 18.07 -6.24 -7.47
CA SER A 104 18.83 -5.96 -8.68
C SER A 104 18.50 -4.60 -9.30
N TYR A 105 19.50 -3.98 -9.93
CA TYR A 105 19.30 -2.76 -10.71
C TYR A 105 18.98 -3.11 -12.16
N LEU A 106 17.76 -2.81 -12.61
CA LEU A 106 17.29 -3.10 -13.96
C LEU A 106 16.71 -1.83 -14.59
N GLY A 107 17.07 -1.53 -15.84
CA GLY A 107 16.41 -0.46 -16.63
C GLY A 107 16.42 0.94 -16.01
N GLY A 108 17.41 1.27 -15.15
CA GLY A 108 17.46 2.57 -14.45
C GLY A 108 16.61 2.65 -13.18
N GLY A 109 16.08 1.53 -12.70
CA GLY A 109 15.39 1.40 -11.42
C GLY A 109 15.99 0.30 -10.54
N LEU A 110 15.49 0.21 -9.31
CA LEU A 110 15.76 -0.88 -8.38
C LEU A 110 14.58 -1.85 -8.41
N LYS A 111 14.86 -3.12 -8.70
CA LYS A 111 13.92 -4.22 -8.57
C LYS A 111 14.22 -4.98 -7.28
N VAL A 112 13.20 -5.17 -6.45
CA VAL A 112 13.26 -6.03 -5.27
C VAL A 112 12.17 -7.09 -5.39
N THR A 113 12.55 -8.36 -5.29
CA THR A 113 11.62 -9.49 -5.31
C THR A 113 11.60 -10.14 -3.94
N LEU A 114 10.38 -10.31 -3.41
CA LEU A 114 10.13 -10.99 -2.15
C LEU A 114 9.20 -12.18 -2.34
N GLU A 115 9.33 -13.18 -1.48
CA GLU A 115 8.30 -14.16 -1.22
C GLU A 115 7.58 -13.77 0.07
N LEU A 116 6.27 -13.53 -0.03
CA LEU A 116 5.41 -13.09 1.06
C LEU A 116 4.28 -14.08 1.28
N ARG A 117 3.92 -14.32 2.54
CA ARG A 117 2.68 -15.03 2.86
C ARG A 117 1.48 -14.11 2.63
N ALA A 118 0.46 -14.65 1.98
CA ALA A 118 -0.80 -13.97 1.71
C ALA A 118 -1.98 -14.94 1.86
N PHE A 119 -3.17 -14.45 1.52
CA PHE A 119 -4.38 -15.27 1.40
C PHE A 119 -4.80 -15.39 -0.06
N CYS A 120 -5.09 -16.62 -0.46
CA CYS A 120 -5.52 -17.02 -1.78
C CYS A 120 -6.87 -17.74 -1.71
N ASN A 121 -7.52 -17.85 -2.85
CA ASN A 121 -8.70 -18.69 -3.02
C ASN A 121 -8.30 -20.10 -3.52
N ASP A 122 -9.31 -20.93 -3.72
CA ASP A 122 -9.24 -22.29 -4.25
C ASP A 122 -8.85 -22.37 -5.74
N GLU A 123 -8.90 -21.25 -6.47
CA GLU A 123 -8.42 -21.13 -7.85
C GLU A 123 -6.96 -20.67 -7.95
N SER A 124 -6.24 -20.64 -6.83
CA SER A 124 -4.84 -20.16 -6.76
C SER A 124 -4.68 -18.69 -7.17
N VAL A 125 -5.73 -17.90 -6.95
CA VAL A 125 -5.71 -16.44 -7.11
C VAL A 125 -5.48 -15.80 -5.76
N THR A 126 -4.54 -14.87 -5.70
CA THR A 126 -4.26 -14.09 -4.50
C THR A 126 -5.25 -12.93 -4.37
N GLY A 127 -5.61 -12.59 -3.13
CA GLY A 127 -6.34 -11.36 -2.83
C GLY A 127 -5.62 -10.12 -3.40
N GLN A 128 -6.37 -9.05 -3.64
CA GLN A 128 -5.79 -7.86 -4.25
C GLN A 128 -4.76 -7.24 -3.32
N GLN A 129 -3.54 -7.03 -3.83
CA GLN A 129 -2.43 -6.43 -3.10
C GLN A 129 -1.98 -5.12 -3.74
N ILE A 130 -1.54 -4.18 -2.90
CA ILE A 130 -0.94 -2.91 -3.30
C ILE A 130 0.38 -2.75 -2.55
N GLY A 131 1.46 -2.57 -3.31
CA GLY A 131 2.78 -2.30 -2.76
C GLY A 131 3.01 -0.82 -2.50
N PHE A 132 3.78 -0.52 -1.46
CA PHE A 132 4.26 0.80 -1.12
C PHE A 132 5.73 0.76 -0.75
N TYR A 133 6.38 1.91 -0.79
CA TYR A 133 7.74 2.06 -0.30
C TYR A 133 7.98 3.39 0.38
N LYS A 134 9.00 3.44 1.23
CA LYS A 134 9.55 4.64 1.85
C LYS A 134 11.06 4.63 1.68
N ILE A 135 11.63 5.75 1.22
CA ILE A 135 13.08 5.95 1.14
C ILE A 135 13.50 6.96 2.19
N GLU A 136 14.45 6.55 3.02
CA GLU A 136 15.19 7.37 3.97
C GLU A 136 16.68 7.37 3.56
N GLU A 137 17.52 8.21 4.18
CA GLU A 137 18.93 8.38 3.76
C GLU A 137 19.72 7.06 3.64
N LYS A 138 19.42 6.07 4.50
CA LYS A 138 20.14 4.79 4.57
C LYS A 138 19.21 3.57 4.45
N ARG A 139 17.93 3.77 4.13
CA ARG A 139 16.97 2.66 4.19
C ARG A 139 15.89 2.79 3.13
N LEU A 140 15.61 1.67 2.47
CA LEU A 140 14.40 1.46 1.69
C LEU A 140 13.51 0.49 2.46
N THR A 141 12.33 0.98 2.86
CA THR A 141 11.30 0.16 3.49
C THR A 141 10.22 -0.16 2.47
N LEU A 142 9.97 -1.44 2.23
CA LEU A 142 8.87 -1.94 1.41
C LEU A 142 7.73 -2.42 2.31
N THR A 143 6.50 -2.28 1.84
CA THR A 143 5.33 -2.84 2.53
C THR A 143 4.23 -3.16 1.52
N VAL A 144 3.32 -4.06 1.89
CA VAL A 144 2.15 -4.42 1.11
C VAL A 144 0.91 -4.24 1.97
N SER A 145 -0.15 -3.68 1.37
CA SER A 145 -1.49 -3.76 1.91
C SER A 145 -2.30 -4.75 1.08
N SER A 146 -2.98 -5.67 1.75
CA SER A 146 -3.84 -6.68 1.13
C SER A 146 -5.30 -6.36 1.41
N ASN A 147 -6.16 -6.42 0.38
CA ASN A 147 -7.60 -6.35 0.55
C ASN A 147 -8.17 -7.77 0.58
N ILE A 148 -8.52 -8.23 1.78
CA ILE A 148 -9.14 -9.54 2.03
C ILE A 148 -10.61 -9.41 2.46
N ALA A 149 -11.31 -8.36 2.00
CA ALA A 149 -12.72 -8.16 2.31
C ALA A 149 -13.64 -9.22 1.68
N ASP A 150 -13.15 -9.96 0.69
CA ASP A 150 -13.84 -11.09 0.07
C ASP A 150 -13.46 -12.39 0.78
N ASP A 151 -14.45 -13.04 1.40
CA ASP A 151 -14.31 -14.27 2.18
C ASP A 151 -13.78 -15.47 1.35
N SER A 152 -13.78 -15.39 0.02
CA SER A 152 -13.18 -16.43 -0.84
C SER A 152 -11.66 -16.53 -0.69
N PHE A 153 -10.99 -15.46 -0.23
CA PHE A 153 -9.55 -15.47 0.04
C PHE A 153 -9.25 -15.93 1.47
N SER A 154 -9.44 -17.22 1.74
CA SER A 154 -9.26 -17.80 3.08
C SER A 154 -8.08 -18.78 3.20
N ILE A 155 -7.43 -19.14 2.09
CA ILE A 155 -6.40 -20.19 2.07
C ILE A 155 -5.01 -19.54 2.14
N PRO A 156 -4.19 -19.84 3.17
CA PRO A 156 -2.83 -19.33 3.24
C PRO A 156 -1.97 -19.81 2.06
N CYS A 157 -1.25 -18.88 1.44
CA CYS A 157 -0.39 -19.14 0.28
C CYS A 157 0.90 -18.32 0.34
N THR A 158 1.89 -18.72 -0.45
CA THR A 158 3.09 -17.94 -0.73
C THR A 158 2.91 -17.21 -2.05
N THR A 159 3.34 -15.96 -2.10
CA THR A 159 3.26 -15.11 -3.27
C THR A 159 4.63 -14.51 -3.58
N LYS A 160 4.96 -14.42 -4.86
CA LYS A 160 6.10 -13.67 -5.34
C LYS A 160 5.65 -12.23 -5.53
N SER A 161 6.29 -11.29 -4.86
CA SER A 161 6.02 -9.86 -4.93
C SER A 161 7.22 -9.14 -5.52
N ASP A 162 7.03 -8.49 -6.67
CA ASP A 162 8.03 -7.71 -7.39
C ASP A 162 7.76 -6.22 -7.18
N PHE A 163 8.75 -5.51 -6.63
CA PHE A 163 8.75 -4.06 -6.46
C PHE A 163 9.76 -3.45 -7.42
N PHE A 164 9.30 -2.67 -8.38
CA PHE A 164 10.18 -1.94 -9.29
C PHE A 164 10.05 -0.43 -9.08
N ILE A 165 11.07 0.18 -8.49
CA ILE A 165 11.14 1.61 -8.22
C ILE A 165 11.94 2.28 -9.34
N SER A 166 11.25 3.06 -10.17
CA SER A 166 11.87 3.76 -11.30
C SER A 166 12.76 4.93 -10.84
N ASN A 167 13.81 5.24 -11.61
CA ASN A 167 14.74 6.36 -11.33
C ASN A 167 15.38 6.30 -9.93
N PHE A 168 15.66 5.11 -9.43
CA PHE A 168 16.27 4.92 -8.12
C PHE A 168 17.75 5.33 -8.16
N SER A 169 18.17 6.18 -7.21
CA SER A 169 19.55 6.69 -7.15
C SER A 169 20.55 5.55 -6.92
N ARG A 170 21.74 5.67 -7.51
CA ARG A 170 22.88 4.75 -7.27
C ARG A 170 23.86 5.29 -6.25
N ASP A 171 23.68 6.54 -5.82
CA ASP A 171 24.49 7.15 -4.78
C ASP A 171 24.03 6.66 -3.41
N LEU A 172 24.31 5.39 -3.14
CA LEU A 172 23.97 4.72 -1.89
C LEU A 172 25.16 4.73 -0.94
N MET A 173 24.86 4.90 0.34
CA MET A 173 25.84 4.70 1.41
C MET A 173 26.12 3.21 1.59
N ASP A 174 27.33 2.86 2.06
CA ASP A 174 27.72 1.47 2.32
C ASP A 174 26.79 0.77 3.34
N GLU A 175 26.15 1.56 4.21
CA GLU A 175 25.20 1.11 5.24
C GLU A 175 23.74 1.03 4.73
N PHE A 176 23.50 1.20 3.43
CA PHE A 176 22.14 1.23 2.91
C PHE A 176 21.46 -0.14 3.02
N GLU A 177 20.27 -0.17 3.62
CA GLU A 177 19.53 -1.38 3.95
C GLU A 177 18.17 -1.42 3.23
N VAL A 178 17.85 -2.55 2.62
CA VAL A 178 16.51 -2.85 2.12
C VAL A 178 15.80 -3.69 3.18
N VAL A 179 14.62 -3.24 3.61
CA VAL A 179 13.80 -3.92 4.60
C VAL A 179 12.36 -4.04 4.11
N TYR A 180 11.65 -5.00 4.65
CA TYR A 180 10.21 -5.14 4.52
C TYR A 180 9.55 -4.91 5.87
N GLN A 181 8.46 -4.15 5.89
CA GLN A 181 7.66 -3.90 7.09
C GLN A 181 6.26 -4.47 6.87
N ASP A 182 5.82 -5.35 7.77
CA ASP A 182 4.45 -5.87 7.72
C ASP A 182 3.43 -4.93 8.37
N GLU A 183 2.16 -5.31 8.32
CA GLU A 183 1.03 -4.58 8.90
C GLU A 183 1.09 -4.46 10.44
N PHE A 184 1.91 -5.27 11.10
CA PHE A 184 2.17 -5.24 12.54
C PHE A 184 3.45 -4.47 12.90
N ASN A 185 4.09 -3.82 11.92
CA ASN A 185 5.38 -3.11 12.04
C ASN A 185 6.57 -4.00 12.38
N VAL A 186 6.48 -5.29 12.12
CA VAL A 186 7.64 -6.17 12.20
C VAL A 186 8.52 -5.91 10.97
N ILE A 187 9.80 -5.62 11.24
CA ILE A 187 10.79 -5.33 10.20
C ILE A 187 11.58 -6.59 9.88
N TYR A 188 11.65 -6.90 8.59
CA TYR A 188 12.38 -8.02 8.01
C TYR A 188 13.56 -7.47 7.20
N PRO A 189 14.80 -7.57 7.68
CA PRO A 189 15.96 -7.10 6.95
C PRO A 189 16.30 -8.07 5.81
N SER A 190 16.70 -7.52 4.67
CA SER A 190 17.20 -8.33 3.54
C SER A 190 18.61 -8.85 3.74
N ASN A 191 19.36 -8.27 4.70
CA ASN A 191 20.80 -8.48 4.85
C ASN A 191 21.57 -8.19 3.54
N ASN A 192 21.09 -7.24 2.74
CA ASN A 192 21.77 -6.84 1.52
C ASN A 192 23.14 -6.23 1.81
N CYS A 193 24.03 -6.32 0.82
CA CYS A 193 25.30 -5.62 0.83
C CYS A 193 25.28 -4.48 -0.18
N VAL A 194 26.02 -3.41 0.11
CA VAL A 194 26.34 -2.38 -0.87
C VAL A 194 27.81 -2.52 -1.23
N TYR A 195 28.09 -2.71 -2.52
CA TYR A 195 29.45 -2.82 -3.01
C TYR A 195 29.59 -2.08 -4.34
N GLU A 196 30.52 -1.14 -4.40
CA GLU A 196 30.78 -0.29 -5.58
C GLU A 196 29.51 0.39 -6.15
N GLY A 197 28.59 0.79 -5.27
CA GLY A 197 27.33 1.45 -5.65
C GLY A 197 26.22 0.50 -6.14
N PHE A 198 26.41 -0.82 -6.02
CA PHE A 198 25.40 -1.82 -6.30
C PHE A 198 24.89 -2.45 -5.02
N VAL A 199 23.56 -2.57 -4.90
CA VAL A 199 22.92 -3.40 -3.87
C VAL A 199 22.95 -4.85 -4.33
N ARG A 200 23.37 -5.75 -3.44
CA ARG A 200 23.51 -7.19 -3.65
C ARG A 200 22.67 -7.92 -2.61
N ASN A 201 22.00 -8.99 -3.02
CA ASN A 201 21.22 -9.81 -2.12
C ASN A 201 22.14 -10.64 -1.21
N GLU A 202 21.62 -11.10 -0.08
CA GLU A 202 22.33 -12.04 0.80
C GLU A 202 22.66 -13.33 0.03
N GLY A 203 23.92 -13.77 0.13
CA GLY A 203 24.43 -14.95 -0.57
C GLY A 203 24.94 -14.70 -1.99
N ASP A 204 24.69 -13.53 -2.58
CA ASP A 204 25.18 -13.17 -3.92
C ASP A 204 26.70 -13.26 -4.00
N VAL A 205 27.20 -13.81 -5.11
CA VAL A 205 28.62 -13.85 -5.46
C VAL A 205 28.86 -12.95 -6.67
N TYR A 206 29.84 -12.06 -6.58
CA TYR A 206 30.15 -11.07 -7.60
C TYR A 206 31.63 -10.70 -7.60
N ASN A 207 32.11 -10.26 -8.75
CA ASN A 207 33.48 -9.76 -8.89
C ASN A 207 33.55 -8.25 -8.65
N SER A 208 34.69 -7.78 -8.17
CA SER A 208 35.04 -6.37 -8.18
C SER A 208 35.14 -5.83 -9.61
N LYS A 209 35.06 -4.50 -9.74
CA LYS A 209 35.15 -3.82 -11.03
C LYS A 209 36.47 -4.06 -11.76
N ASP A 210 37.56 -4.25 -11.03
CA ASP A 210 38.87 -4.61 -11.59
C ASP A 210 39.02 -6.11 -11.88
N GLY A 211 38.08 -6.93 -11.44
CA GLY A 211 38.08 -8.38 -11.62
C GLY A 211 39.06 -9.14 -10.71
N CYS A 212 39.69 -8.46 -9.76
CA CYS A 212 40.72 -9.08 -8.91
C CYS A 212 40.20 -9.62 -7.58
N LEU A 213 38.99 -9.24 -7.17
CA LEU A 213 38.36 -9.73 -5.96
C LEU A 213 37.09 -10.49 -6.30
N LEU A 214 36.98 -11.71 -5.79
CA LEU A 214 35.74 -12.46 -5.74
C LEU A 214 35.06 -12.18 -4.40
N CYS A 215 33.92 -11.50 -4.43
CA CYS A 215 33.18 -11.08 -3.25
C CYS A 215 31.90 -11.90 -3.09
N GLN A 216 31.53 -12.16 -1.83
CA GLN A 216 30.25 -12.75 -1.46
C GLN A 216 29.56 -11.88 -0.41
N CYS A 217 28.26 -11.60 -0.60
CA CYS A 217 27.46 -10.95 0.43
C CYS A 217 27.10 -11.96 1.54
N LYS A 218 27.54 -11.70 2.77
CA LYS A 218 27.25 -12.52 3.95
C LYS A 218 26.86 -11.66 5.14
N ASN A 219 25.66 -11.89 5.66
CA ASN A 219 25.05 -11.16 6.77
C ASN A 219 25.18 -9.63 6.60
N GLY A 220 24.84 -9.11 5.41
CA GLY A 220 24.91 -7.68 5.12
C GLY A 220 26.33 -7.11 4.99
N LYS A 221 27.35 -7.98 4.83
CA LYS A 221 28.74 -7.56 4.59
C LYS A 221 29.35 -8.26 3.39
N SER A 222 30.04 -7.49 2.56
CA SER A 222 30.82 -8.00 1.44
C SER A 222 32.12 -8.61 1.95
N VAL A 223 32.26 -9.93 1.82
CA VAL A 223 33.49 -10.67 2.15
C VAL A 223 34.18 -11.01 0.84
N CYS A 224 35.38 -10.46 0.63
CA CYS A 224 36.11 -10.58 -0.63
C CYS A 224 37.42 -11.36 -0.46
N GLU A 225 37.76 -12.17 -1.45
CA GLU A 225 39.00 -12.91 -1.56
C GLU A 225 39.72 -12.54 -2.87
N GLU A 226 41.05 -12.46 -2.84
CA GLU A 226 41.84 -12.19 -4.04
C GLU A 226 41.82 -13.38 -5.00
N GLU A 227 41.52 -13.12 -6.27
CA GLU A 227 41.63 -14.14 -7.29
C GLU A 227 43.10 -14.39 -7.66
N THR A 228 43.46 -15.66 -7.81
CA THR A 228 44.78 -16.10 -8.29
C THR A 228 45.16 -15.57 -9.67
N SER A 229 44.19 -15.06 -10.43
CA SER A 229 44.38 -14.46 -11.76
C SER A 229 45.08 -13.10 -11.70
N CYS A 230 45.09 -12.44 -10.54
CA CYS A 230 45.72 -11.13 -10.31
C CYS A 230 47.02 -11.20 -9.49
N LEU A 231 47.52 -12.40 -9.18
CA LEU A 231 48.80 -12.63 -8.47
C LEU A 231 50.01 -12.75 -9.42
#